data_AF-A0A1G9TQ48-F1
#
_entry.id   AF-A0A1G9TQ48-F1
#
_cell.length_a   1.000
_cell.length_b   1.000
_cell.length_c   1.000
_cell.angle_alpha   90.00
_cell.angle_beta   90.00
_cell.angle_gamma   90.00
#
_symmetry.space_group_name_H-M   'P 1'
#
loop_
_entity.id
_entity.type
_entity.pdbx_description
1 polymer ?
#
loop_
_entity_poly.entity_id
_entity_poly.type
_entity_poly.pdbx_seq_one_letter_code
_entity_poly.pdbx_strand_id
1 'polypeptide(L)'
;MDDPVPAFADFVRSHEARVRELVATRRTQTNAVGRTSVLYPAFARVAERVDGPVALVEVGASAGLNLLFDRYSYQYRLPDGGARTVGVDDASVTVSADLRAGDPPLPADPPAVATRVGIDLNPLDATDDEDLNWLRALVWPEHVDRHEQLAAAATVARTDPPEIVAGDALDVLTAVVDELPTDVAVCVYDTQVLYQLTEAQRDRYRDLLADLATDRDLHWVSGSHAVESSDGPGIALRHADVSDDGVLEPTTTIARYESHGRWLEWVAPE
;
A
#
# COMPACT_ATOMS: atom_id res chain seq x y z
N MET A 1 -20.51 30.21 -8.49
CA MET A 1 -19.32 29.96 -7.65
C MET A 1 -18.31 31.00 -8.09
N ASP A 2 -17.78 31.79 -7.17
CA ASP A 2 -16.79 32.82 -7.51
C ASP A 2 -15.50 32.17 -8.02
N ASP A 3 -14.77 32.86 -8.90
CA ASP A 3 -13.46 32.41 -9.37
C ASP A 3 -12.50 32.30 -8.18
N PRO A 4 -11.91 31.12 -7.87
CA PRO A 4 -11.01 30.96 -6.74
C PRO A 4 -9.61 31.55 -6.97
N VAL A 5 -9.25 31.88 -8.21
CA VAL A 5 -7.89 32.31 -8.58
C VAL A 5 -7.42 33.55 -7.79
N PRO A 6 -8.21 34.62 -7.60
CA PRO A 6 -7.80 35.77 -6.79
C PRO A 6 -7.51 35.39 -5.34
N ALA A 7 -8.38 34.60 -4.71
CA ALA A 7 -8.21 34.17 -3.33
C ALA A 7 -6.96 33.28 -3.16
N PHE A 8 -6.72 32.37 -4.09
CA PHE A 8 -5.51 31.54 -4.12
C PHE A 8 -4.24 32.39 -4.30
N ALA A 9 -4.24 33.34 -5.25
CA ALA A 9 -3.09 34.21 -5.51
C ALA A 9 -2.76 35.08 -4.30
N ASP A 10 -3.76 35.64 -3.64
CA ASP A 10 -3.58 36.44 -2.42
C ASP A 10 -3.05 35.59 -1.26
N PHE A 11 -3.55 34.36 -1.10
CA PHE A 11 -3.02 33.42 -0.12
C PHE A 11 -1.54 33.10 -0.38
N VAL A 12 -1.17 32.73 -1.61
CA VAL A 12 0.21 32.39 -1.97
C VAL A 12 1.15 33.58 -1.77
N ARG A 13 0.74 34.80 -2.15
CA ARG A 13 1.55 36.01 -1.95
C ARG A 13 1.70 36.36 -0.46
N SER A 14 0.63 36.21 0.32
CA SER A 14 0.65 36.50 1.77
C SER A 14 1.50 35.51 2.56
N HIS A 15 1.69 34.28 2.04
CA HIS A 15 2.46 33.21 2.67
C HIS A 15 3.69 32.80 1.86
N GLU A 16 4.22 33.69 1.01
CA GLU A 16 5.20 33.36 -0.03
C GLU A 16 6.42 32.60 0.51
N ALA A 17 7.01 33.07 1.62
CA ALA A 17 8.19 32.45 2.20
C ALA A 17 7.94 30.98 2.61
N ARG A 18 6.81 30.71 3.27
CA ARG A 18 6.44 29.36 3.72
C ARG A 18 6.07 28.46 2.54
N VAL A 19 5.35 28.98 1.54
CA VAL A 19 5.01 28.21 0.34
C VAL A 19 6.28 27.85 -0.45
N ARG A 20 7.22 28.79 -0.63
CA ARG A 20 8.50 28.52 -1.29
C ARG A 20 9.30 27.43 -0.59
N GLU A 21 9.38 27.49 0.74
CA GLU A 21 10.04 26.47 1.54
C GLU A 21 9.39 25.10 1.34
N LEU A 22 8.06 25.00 1.48
CA LEU A 22 7.32 23.75 1.31
C LEU A 22 7.49 23.14 -0.08
N VAL A 23 7.37 23.96 -1.14
CA VAL A 23 7.56 23.51 -2.54
C VAL A 23 8.99 23.03 -2.79
N ALA A 24 9.98 23.59 -2.10
CA ALA A 24 11.38 23.20 -2.26
C ALA A 24 11.77 21.93 -1.50
N THR A 25 11.09 21.62 -0.38
CA THR A 25 11.51 20.54 0.54
C THR A 25 10.55 19.36 0.59
N ARG A 26 9.25 19.57 0.37
CA ARG A 26 8.24 18.52 0.48
C ARG A 26 7.93 17.89 -0.88
N ARG A 27 7.57 16.61 -0.86
CA ARG A 27 7.19 15.83 -2.04
C ARG A 27 5.72 15.46 -2.00
N THR A 28 5.09 15.38 -3.17
CA THR A 28 3.76 14.78 -3.31
C THR A 28 3.89 13.28 -3.05
N GLN A 29 3.36 12.82 -1.91
CA GLN A 29 3.48 11.44 -1.46
C GLN A 29 2.19 11.04 -0.75
N THR A 30 1.42 10.14 -1.37
CA THR A 30 0.11 9.75 -0.82
C THR A 30 0.22 8.46 -0.04
N ASN A 31 -0.35 8.41 1.18
CA ASN A 31 -0.49 7.18 1.95
C ASN A 31 -1.98 6.76 1.97
N ALA A 32 -2.45 6.19 0.86
CA ALA A 32 -3.87 5.86 0.70
C ALA A 32 -4.26 4.57 1.45
N VAL A 33 -4.65 4.70 2.71
CA VAL A 33 -5.07 3.60 3.61
C VAL A 33 -6.11 2.67 2.97
N GLY A 34 -7.02 3.23 2.17
CA GLY A 34 -8.06 2.45 1.49
C GLY A 34 -7.52 1.34 0.58
N ARG A 35 -6.28 1.47 0.05
CA ARG A 35 -5.65 0.41 -0.77
C ARG A 35 -5.43 -0.89 0.01
N THR A 36 -5.43 -0.85 1.33
CA THR A 36 -5.39 -2.07 2.14
C THR A 36 -6.61 -2.98 1.89
N SER A 37 -7.71 -2.47 1.31
CA SER A 37 -8.86 -3.29 0.91
C SER A 37 -8.53 -4.36 -0.14
N VAL A 38 -7.55 -4.10 -1.02
CA VAL A 38 -7.08 -5.11 -1.98
C VAL A 38 -5.86 -5.88 -1.44
N LEU A 39 -5.08 -5.27 -0.54
CA LEU A 39 -3.93 -5.95 0.08
C LEU A 39 -4.37 -7.04 1.07
N TYR A 40 -5.45 -6.85 1.82
CA TYR A 40 -5.94 -7.85 2.78
C TYR A 40 -6.16 -9.23 2.11
N PRO A 41 -6.95 -9.36 1.03
CA PRO A 41 -7.09 -10.65 0.35
C PRO A 41 -5.81 -11.08 -0.40
N ALA A 42 -4.95 -10.15 -0.83
CA ALA A 42 -3.67 -10.52 -1.43
C ALA A 42 -2.73 -11.17 -0.41
N PHE A 43 -2.65 -10.64 0.80
CA PHE A 43 -1.87 -11.21 1.89
C PHE A 43 -2.50 -12.49 2.44
N ALA A 44 -3.83 -12.62 2.42
CA ALA A 44 -4.49 -13.89 2.73
C ALA A 44 -4.11 -14.97 1.70
N ARG A 45 -4.08 -14.63 0.42
CA ARG A 45 -3.60 -15.54 -0.65
C ARG A 45 -2.15 -15.97 -0.45
N VAL A 46 -1.28 -15.06 0.02
CA VAL A 46 0.11 -15.38 0.37
C VAL A 46 0.14 -16.31 1.59
N ALA A 47 -0.60 -15.99 2.64
CA ALA A 47 -0.65 -16.80 3.87
C ALA A 47 -1.18 -18.24 3.65
N GLU A 48 -2.03 -18.46 2.63
CA GLU A 48 -2.47 -19.81 2.24
C GLU A 48 -1.37 -20.67 1.59
N ARG A 49 -0.26 -20.07 1.15
CA ARG A 49 0.84 -20.72 0.43
C ARG A 49 2.09 -20.96 1.29
N VAL A 50 2.11 -20.42 2.50
CA VAL A 50 3.29 -20.46 3.37
C VAL A 50 2.92 -21.04 4.73
N ASP A 51 3.90 -21.62 5.39
CA ASP A 51 3.74 -22.11 6.75
C ASP A 51 4.07 -21.00 7.76
N GLY A 52 3.04 -20.48 8.44
CA GLY A 52 3.20 -19.52 9.53
C GLY A 52 3.07 -18.05 9.12
N PRO A 53 3.59 -17.11 9.94
CA PRO A 53 3.44 -15.68 9.69
C PRO A 53 4.35 -15.17 8.58
N VAL A 54 3.97 -14.07 7.93
CA VAL A 54 4.70 -13.46 6.81
C VAL A 54 5.49 -12.24 7.29
N ALA A 55 6.72 -12.06 6.80
CA ALA A 55 7.45 -10.80 6.91
C ALA A 55 7.10 -9.87 5.74
N LEU A 56 6.71 -8.62 6.04
CA LEU A 56 6.23 -7.68 5.04
C LEU A 56 7.27 -6.60 4.73
N VAL A 57 7.49 -6.32 3.45
CA VAL A 57 8.34 -5.20 2.99
C VAL A 57 7.54 -4.32 2.02
N GLU A 58 7.16 -3.11 2.43
CA GLU A 58 6.48 -2.15 1.54
C GLU A 58 7.47 -1.24 0.84
N VAL A 59 7.44 -1.20 -0.49
CA VAL A 59 8.19 -0.23 -1.29
C VAL A 59 7.31 0.99 -1.61
N GLY A 60 7.80 2.18 -1.27
CA GLY A 60 7.02 3.42 -1.32
C GLY A 60 6.08 3.58 -0.12
N ALA A 61 6.54 3.19 1.06
CA ALA A 61 5.71 3.05 2.26
C ALA A 61 5.17 4.38 2.80
N SER A 62 5.75 5.52 2.43
CA SER A 62 5.43 6.85 2.95
C SER A 62 5.53 6.95 4.47
N ALA A 63 4.39 6.95 5.19
CA ALA A 63 4.31 6.92 6.65
C ALA A 63 3.95 5.52 7.20
N GLY A 64 4.01 4.50 6.34
CA GLY A 64 3.84 3.10 6.70
C GLY A 64 2.41 2.70 7.05
N LEU A 65 1.40 3.51 6.72
CA LEU A 65 0.03 3.22 7.17
C LEU A 65 -0.58 1.95 6.55
N ASN A 66 -0.06 1.46 5.42
CA ASN A 66 -0.55 0.21 4.82
C ASN A 66 0.13 -1.03 5.45
N LEU A 67 1.32 -0.89 6.06
CA LEU A 67 1.97 -1.96 6.83
C LEU A 67 1.15 -2.39 8.05
N LEU A 68 0.16 -1.58 8.46
CA LEU A 68 -0.72 -1.81 9.60
C LEU A 68 -2.09 -2.39 9.20
N PHE A 69 -2.20 -2.98 8.01
CA PHE A 69 -3.44 -3.55 7.48
C PHE A 69 -4.11 -4.55 8.46
N ASP A 70 -3.30 -5.31 9.20
CA ASP A 70 -3.73 -6.29 10.22
C ASP A 70 -4.30 -5.67 11.49
N ARG A 71 -4.37 -4.33 11.57
CA ARG A 71 -4.96 -3.58 12.69
C ARG A 71 -6.30 -2.91 12.33
N TYR A 72 -6.76 -3.09 11.09
CA TYR A 72 -7.93 -2.42 10.57
C TYR A 72 -9.11 -3.40 10.45
N SER A 73 -10.32 -2.84 10.35
CA SER A 73 -11.52 -3.56 9.97
C SER A 73 -11.86 -3.26 8.51
N TYR A 74 -12.36 -4.26 7.80
CA TYR A 74 -12.67 -4.18 6.38
C TYR A 74 -14.13 -4.53 6.13
N GLN A 75 -14.85 -3.64 5.46
CA GLN A 75 -16.23 -3.87 5.06
C GLN A 75 -16.34 -3.92 3.53
N TYR A 76 -16.63 -5.10 3.01
CA TYR A 76 -16.83 -5.34 1.58
C TYR A 76 -18.32 -5.38 1.26
N ARG A 77 -18.79 -4.52 0.35
CA ARG A 77 -20.12 -4.62 -0.25
C ARG A 77 -20.06 -5.61 -1.40
N LEU A 78 -20.94 -6.61 -1.38
CA LEU A 78 -20.91 -7.74 -2.30
C LEU A 78 -21.82 -7.50 -3.52
N PRO A 79 -21.58 -8.17 -4.68
CA PRO A 79 -22.39 -7.99 -5.88
C PRO A 79 -23.87 -8.37 -5.72
N ASP A 80 -24.18 -9.25 -4.76
CA ASP A 80 -25.55 -9.69 -4.45
C ASP A 80 -26.32 -8.73 -3.52
N GLY A 81 -25.70 -7.59 -3.17
CA GLY A 81 -26.25 -6.59 -2.25
C GLY A 81 -25.99 -6.89 -0.77
N GLY A 82 -25.29 -8.00 -0.45
CA GLY A 82 -24.81 -8.31 0.88
C GLY A 82 -23.59 -7.48 1.30
N ALA A 83 -23.13 -7.70 2.53
CA ALA A 83 -21.87 -7.15 3.02
C ALA A 83 -21.12 -8.19 3.85
N ARG A 84 -19.79 -8.18 3.77
CA ARG A 84 -18.89 -9.00 4.58
C ARG A 84 -17.95 -8.09 5.35
N THR A 85 -17.81 -8.35 6.64
CA THR A 85 -16.85 -7.65 7.50
C THR A 85 -15.78 -8.63 7.99
N VAL A 86 -14.52 -8.24 7.92
CA VAL A 86 -13.34 -9.01 8.35
C VAL A 86 -12.29 -8.08 8.97
N GLY A 87 -11.24 -8.64 9.55
CA GLY A 87 -10.18 -7.90 10.23
C GLY A 87 -10.48 -7.73 11.72
N VAL A 88 -9.88 -6.71 12.33
CA VAL A 88 -9.96 -6.51 13.78
C VAL A 88 -11.34 -5.99 14.18
N ASP A 89 -12.00 -6.70 15.10
CA ASP A 89 -13.25 -6.23 15.73
C ASP A 89 -13.03 -4.91 16.48
N ASP A 90 -14.00 -4.00 16.39
CA ASP A 90 -13.97 -2.66 17.03
C ASP A 90 -12.71 -1.82 16.69
N ALA A 91 -12.08 -2.07 15.54
CA ALA A 91 -10.94 -1.26 15.08
C ALA A 91 -11.33 0.21 14.90
N SER A 92 -10.42 1.12 15.26
CA SER A 92 -10.62 2.56 15.05
C SER A 92 -10.60 2.97 13.57
N VAL A 93 -10.11 2.08 12.69
CA VAL A 93 -10.04 2.29 11.24
C VAL A 93 -10.95 1.28 10.56
N THR A 94 -11.94 1.77 9.82
CA THR A 94 -12.76 0.97 8.91
C THR A 94 -12.44 1.33 7.47
N VAL A 95 -12.05 0.33 6.68
CA VAL A 95 -11.83 0.44 5.24
C VAL A 95 -13.00 -0.21 4.52
N SER A 96 -13.73 0.57 3.74
CA SER A 96 -14.88 0.08 2.95
C SER A 96 -14.54 -0.03 1.47
N ALA A 97 -14.94 -1.12 0.83
CA ALA A 97 -14.76 -1.31 -0.60
C ALA A 97 -15.96 -2.05 -1.25
N ASP A 98 -16.25 -1.73 -2.51
CA ASP A 98 -17.15 -2.54 -3.34
C ASP A 98 -16.39 -3.73 -3.93
N LEU A 99 -16.72 -4.95 -3.51
CA LEU A 99 -16.31 -6.16 -4.22
C LEU A 99 -17.25 -6.32 -5.42
N ARG A 100 -16.74 -6.04 -6.62
CA ARG A 100 -17.54 -6.02 -7.86
C ARG A 100 -17.62 -7.37 -8.54
N ALA A 101 -16.59 -8.21 -8.37
CA ALA A 101 -16.50 -9.52 -9.01
C ALA A 101 -15.52 -10.43 -8.26
N GLY A 102 -15.71 -11.74 -8.44
CA GLY A 102 -14.85 -12.80 -7.87
C GLY A 102 -15.10 -13.07 -6.40
N ASP A 103 -14.38 -14.06 -5.87
CA ASP A 103 -14.45 -14.50 -4.47
C ASP A 103 -13.03 -14.47 -3.86
N PRO A 104 -12.57 -13.31 -3.38
CA PRO A 104 -11.25 -13.19 -2.75
C PRO A 104 -11.20 -13.94 -1.41
N PRO A 105 -10.04 -14.47 -1.00
CA PRO A 105 -9.87 -15.01 0.34
C PRO A 105 -10.01 -13.87 1.35
N LEU A 106 -11.08 -13.94 2.15
CA LEU A 106 -11.41 -12.95 3.17
C LEU A 106 -11.55 -13.66 4.53
N PRO A 107 -10.46 -14.18 5.12
CA PRO A 107 -10.50 -14.78 6.44
C PRO A 107 -11.04 -13.78 7.47
N ALA A 108 -11.73 -14.26 8.50
CA ALA A 108 -12.30 -13.40 9.54
C ALA A 108 -11.19 -12.61 10.25
N ASP A 109 -10.13 -13.31 10.65
CA ASP A 109 -8.93 -12.73 11.24
C ASP A 109 -7.90 -12.37 10.16
N PRO A 110 -7.09 -11.30 10.37
CA PRO A 110 -6.05 -10.92 9.45
C PRO A 110 -4.94 -11.99 9.37
N PRO A 111 -4.30 -12.15 8.20
CA PRO A 111 -3.05 -12.90 8.06
C PRO A 111 -2.01 -12.50 9.11
N ALA A 112 -1.35 -13.48 9.72
CA ALA A 112 -0.35 -13.23 10.76
C ALA A 112 0.92 -12.59 10.18
N VAL A 113 1.41 -11.54 10.83
CA VAL A 113 2.60 -10.78 10.43
C VAL A 113 3.74 -11.04 11.42
N ALA A 114 4.86 -11.54 10.93
CA ALA A 114 6.05 -11.80 11.75
C ALA A 114 6.79 -10.49 12.06
N THR A 115 7.00 -9.69 11.02
CA THR A 115 7.64 -8.37 11.06
C THR A 115 7.19 -7.55 9.85
N ARG A 116 7.39 -6.24 9.90
CA ARG A 116 7.00 -5.31 8.84
C ARG A 116 8.03 -4.18 8.73
N VAL A 117 8.49 -3.90 7.51
CA VAL A 117 9.43 -2.81 7.23
C VAL A 117 8.98 -2.06 5.99
N GLY A 118 9.01 -0.74 6.04
CA GLY A 118 8.81 0.11 4.87
C GLY A 118 10.13 0.56 4.27
N ILE A 119 10.14 0.83 2.96
CA ILE A 119 11.21 1.54 2.27
C ILE A 119 10.59 2.74 1.57
N ASP A 120 11.14 3.93 1.79
CA ASP A 120 10.72 5.13 1.07
C ASP A 120 11.89 6.09 0.84
N LEU A 121 11.87 6.84 -0.26
CA LEU A 121 12.87 7.87 -0.57
C LEU A 121 12.79 9.06 0.40
N ASN A 122 11.60 9.34 0.92
CA ASN A 122 11.32 10.42 1.85
C ASN A 122 10.27 9.94 2.87
N PRO A 123 10.65 9.06 3.81
CA PRO A 123 9.75 8.58 4.85
C PRO A 123 9.13 9.76 5.61
N LEU A 124 7.86 9.64 5.95
CA LEU A 124 7.14 10.60 6.78
C LEU A 124 6.90 9.98 8.16
N ASP A 125 7.12 10.76 9.21
CA ASP A 125 6.93 10.31 10.59
C ASP A 125 5.46 10.46 10.99
N ALA A 126 4.76 9.34 11.17
CA ALA A 126 3.37 9.34 11.61
C ALA A 126 3.16 9.95 13.01
N THR A 127 4.23 10.08 13.80
CA THR A 127 4.26 10.69 15.13
C THR A 127 4.52 12.20 15.11
N ASP A 128 4.95 12.74 13.97
CA ASP A 128 5.16 14.18 13.75
C ASP A 128 3.88 14.85 13.21
N ASP A 129 3.50 15.97 13.82
CA ASP A 129 2.27 16.68 13.45
C ASP A 129 2.39 17.45 12.12
N GLU A 130 3.59 17.91 11.75
CA GLU A 130 3.81 18.56 10.45
C GLU A 130 3.73 17.56 9.30
N ASP A 131 4.27 16.36 9.48
CA ASP A 131 4.21 15.27 8.51
C ASP A 131 2.77 14.77 8.31
N LEU A 132 2.00 14.62 9.39
CA LEU A 132 0.57 14.32 9.28
C LEU A 132 -0.22 15.43 8.60
N ASN A 133 0.08 16.70 8.90
CA ASN A 133 -0.55 17.82 8.22
C ASN A 133 -0.20 17.87 6.74
N TRP A 134 1.04 17.50 6.37
CA TRP A 134 1.43 17.35 4.97
C TRP A 134 0.63 16.24 4.28
N LEU A 135 0.53 15.04 4.88
CA LEU A 135 -0.30 13.94 4.35
C LEU A 135 -1.76 14.35 4.16
N ARG A 136 -2.32 15.10 5.11
CA ARG A 136 -3.69 15.64 5.03
C ARG A 136 -3.82 16.62 3.87
N ALA A 137 -2.86 17.50 3.65
CA ALA A 137 -2.87 18.48 2.55
C ALA A 137 -2.82 17.82 1.16
N LEU A 138 -2.39 16.56 1.07
CA LEU A 138 -2.36 15.76 -0.17
C LEU A 138 -3.68 15.01 -0.43
N VAL A 139 -4.68 15.18 0.43
CA VAL A 139 -6.05 14.69 0.22
C VAL A 139 -6.92 15.87 -0.20
N TRP A 140 -7.74 15.65 -1.23
CA TRP A 140 -8.67 16.66 -1.72
C TRP A 140 -9.69 17.02 -0.62
N PRO A 141 -10.01 18.31 -0.42
CA PRO A 141 -10.88 18.76 0.67
C PRO A 141 -12.26 18.09 0.72
N GLU A 142 -12.80 17.69 -0.44
CA GLU A 142 -14.09 17.01 -0.55
C GLU A 142 -14.04 15.51 -0.16
N HIS A 143 -12.85 14.92 -0.03
CA HIS A 143 -12.68 13.51 0.36
C HIS A 143 -12.63 13.36 1.88
N VAL A 144 -13.75 13.70 2.53
CA VAL A 144 -13.93 13.62 4.00
C VAL A 144 -13.65 12.21 4.52
N ASP A 145 -14.12 11.19 3.80
CA ASP A 145 -13.88 9.77 4.08
C ASP A 145 -12.38 9.47 4.22
N ARG A 146 -11.57 9.99 3.29
CA ARG A 146 -10.12 9.77 3.30
C ARG A 146 -9.42 10.54 4.41
N HIS A 147 -9.91 11.73 4.77
CA HIS A 147 -9.36 12.48 5.90
C HIS A 147 -9.60 11.77 7.22
N GLU A 148 -10.80 11.22 7.43
CA GLU A 148 -11.16 10.44 8.62
C GLU A 148 -10.31 9.17 8.71
N GLN A 149 -10.21 8.41 7.61
CA GLN A 149 -9.37 7.21 7.54
C GLN A 149 -7.90 7.51 7.81
N LEU A 150 -7.34 8.58 7.21
CA LEU A 150 -5.96 9.00 7.44
C LEU A 150 -5.72 9.35 8.92
N ALA A 151 -6.63 10.11 9.54
CA ALA A 151 -6.50 10.50 10.94
C ALA A 151 -6.59 9.31 11.90
N ALA A 152 -7.50 8.37 11.64
CA ALA A 152 -7.64 7.15 12.42
C ALA A 152 -6.41 6.24 12.27
N ALA A 153 -5.93 6.01 11.03
CA ALA A 153 -4.74 5.21 10.77
C ALA A 153 -3.47 5.82 11.38
N ALA A 154 -3.33 7.16 11.36
CA ALA A 154 -2.24 7.84 12.03
C ALA A 154 -2.26 7.65 13.55
N THR A 155 -3.45 7.57 14.17
CA THR A 155 -3.58 7.26 15.60
C THR A 155 -3.10 5.84 15.92
N VAL A 156 -3.43 4.87 15.06
CA VAL A 156 -2.93 3.49 15.18
C VAL A 156 -1.41 3.45 15.02
N ALA A 157 -0.87 4.11 13.99
CA ALA A 157 0.56 4.18 13.73
C ALA A 157 1.35 4.85 14.86
N ARG A 158 0.78 5.86 15.53
CA ARG A 158 1.41 6.50 16.69
C ARG A 158 1.60 5.59 17.89
N THR A 159 0.76 4.56 18.02
CA THR A 159 0.83 3.64 19.16
C THR A 159 1.97 2.64 19.00
N ASP A 160 2.19 2.17 17.78
CA ASP A 160 3.29 1.26 17.44
C ASP A 160 3.70 1.52 15.97
N PRO A 161 4.64 2.47 15.76
CA PRO A 161 5.03 2.95 14.44
C PRO A 161 5.79 1.86 13.69
N PRO A 162 5.46 1.59 12.41
CA PRO A 162 6.26 0.68 11.61
C PRO A 162 7.64 1.29 11.34
N GLU A 163 8.65 0.43 11.28
CA GLU A 163 9.98 0.84 10.81
C GLU A 163 9.93 1.22 9.33
N ILE A 164 10.57 2.33 8.97
CA ILE A 164 10.69 2.77 7.58
C ILE A 164 12.13 3.17 7.30
N VAL A 165 12.78 2.44 6.40
CA VAL A 165 14.14 2.70 5.95
C VAL A 165 14.11 3.77 4.86
N ALA A 166 14.84 4.87 5.10
CA ALA A 166 15.04 5.92 4.11
C ALA A 166 16.04 5.48 3.04
N GLY A 167 15.61 5.37 1.78
CA GLY A 167 16.51 4.98 0.69
C GLY A 167 15.81 4.68 -0.63
N ASP A 168 16.61 4.55 -1.70
CA ASP A 168 16.14 3.97 -2.95
C ASP A 168 16.03 2.45 -2.78
N ALA A 169 14.88 1.88 -3.10
CA ALA A 169 14.65 0.44 -2.97
C ALA A 169 15.64 -0.40 -3.79
N LEU A 170 16.14 0.13 -4.91
CA LEU A 170 17.17 -0.56 -5.72
C LEU A 170 18.52 -0.69 -5.03
N ASP A 171 18.73 0.09 -3.96
CA ASP A 171 20.00 0.14 -3.21
C ASP A 171 19.86 -0.49 -1.82
N VAL A 172 18.69 -0.42 -1.18
CA VAL A 172 18.50 -0.88 0.22
C VAL A 172 17.71 -2.17 0.39
N LEU A 173 16.94 -2.62 -0.62
CA LEU A 173 16.02 -3.76 -0.44
C LEU A 173 16.73 -5.03 0.01
N THR A 174 17.91 -5.36 -0.53
CA THR A 174 18.66 -6.56 -0.13
C THR A 174 19.02 -6.52 1.35
N ALA A 175 19.60 -5.42 1.81
CA ALA A 175 19.98 -5.27 3.22
C ALA A 175 18.76 -5.36 4.15
N VAL A 176 17.62 -4.76 3.75
CA VAL A 176 16.37 -4.85 4.51
C VAL A 176 15.90 -6.30 4.60
N VAL A 177 15.90 -7.05 3.49
CA VAL A 177 15.46 -8.44 3.49
C VAL A 177 16.42 -9.34 4.29
N ASP A 178 17.73 -9.11 4.21
CA ASP A 178 18.75 -9.87 4.96
C ASP A 178 18.61 -9.73 6.49
N GLU A 179 18.04 -8.63 6.98
CA GLU A 179 17.78 -8.41 8.40
C GLU A 179 16.49 -9.08 8.91
N LEU A 180 15.61 -9.53 8.01
CA LEU A 180 14.36 -10.22 8.38
C LEU A 180 14.65 -11.67 8.85
N PRO A 181 13.82 -12.24 9.74
CA PRO A 181 13.95 -13.64 10.15
C PRO A 181 13.99 -14.58 8.94
N THR A 182 14.93 -15.53 8.95
CA THR A 182 15.17 -16.44 7.81
C THR A 182 14.18 -17.61 7.77
N ASP A 183 13.43 -17.84 8.85
CA ASP A 183 12.46 -18.92 9.03
C ASP A 183 11.02 -18.53 8.66
N VAL A 184 10.82 -17.34 8.08
CA VAL A 184 9.52 -16.85 7.60
C VAL A 184 9.59 -16.45 6.14
N ALA A 185 8.48 -16.66 5.43
CA ALA A 185 8.31 -16.16 4.07
C ALA A 185 8.28 -14.63 4.05
N VAL A 186 8.84 -14.04 2.99
CA VAL A 186 8.92 -12.58 2.81
C VAL A 186 7.96 -12.17 1.70
N CYS A 187 7.05 -11.25 1.98
CA CYS A 187 6.24 -10.60 0.95
C CYS A 187 6.71 -9.17 0.73
N VAL A 188 7.43 -8.95 -0.37
CA VAL A 188 7.74 -7.61 -0.86
C VAL A 188 6.53 -7.11 -1.64
N TYR A 189 6.01 -5.94 -1.29
CA TYR A 189 4.85 -5.39 -1.95
C TYR A 189 4.95 -3.90 -2.24
N ASP A 190 4.23 -3.49 -3.27
CA ASP A 190 4.01 -2.09 -3.60
C ASP A 190 2.59 -1.89 -4.14
N THR A 191 1.96 -0.78 -3.75
CA THR A 191 0.63 -0.49 -4.26
C THR A 191 0.68 0.26 -5.58
N GLN A 192 1.47 1.33 -5.67
CA GLN A 192 1.55 2.19 -6.85
C GLN A 192 2.87 2.99 -6.87
N VAL A 193 4.03 2.34 -6.78
CA VAL A 193 5.32 3.07 -6.79
C VAL A 193 6.10 2.85 -8.09
N LEU A 194 5.99 1.67 -8.72
CA LEU A 194 6.82 1.31 -9.86
C LEU A 194 6.56 2.12 -11.14
N TYR A 195 5.44 2.87 -11.21
CA TYR A 195 5.19 3.82 -12.30
C TYR A 195 6.16 5.01 -12.29
N GLN A 196 6.78 5.29 -11.14
CA GLN A 196 7.76 6.36 -10.97
C GLN A 196 9.16 5.95 -11.44
N LEU A 197 9.39 4.64 -11.59
CA LEU A 197 10.65 4.09 -12.07
C LEU A 197 10.71 4.14 -13.61
N THR A 198 11.92 4.29 -14.14
CA THR A 198 12.20 4.02 -15.56
C THR A 198 12.08 2.53 -15.88
N GLU A 199 12.02 2.18 -17.16
CA GLU A 199 12.02 0.77 -17.58
C GLU A 199 13.25 0.01 -17.07
N ALA A 200 14.44 0.56 -17.25
CA ALA A 200 15.69 -0.03 -16.75
C ALA A 200 15.71 -0.21 -15.22
N GLN A 201 15.09 0.71 -14.48
CA GLN A 201 14.95 0.57 -13.02
C GLN A 201 13.95 -0.52 -12.63
N ARG A 202 12.86 -0.69 -13.38
CA ARG A 202 11.92 -1.81 -13.14
C ARG A 202 12.55 -3.16 -13.46
N ASP A 203 13.39 -3.23 -14.50
CA ASP A 203 14.12 -4.45 -14.83
C ASP A 203 15.13 -4.78 -13.72
N ARG A 204 15.94 -3.80 -13.29
CA ARG A 204 16.84 -3.96 -12.14
C ARG A 204 16.10 -4.37 -10.86
N TYR A 205 14.91 -3.81 -10.61
CA TYR A 205 14.09 -4.19 -9.46
C TYR A 205 13.65 -5.66 -9.52
N ARG A 206 13.26 -6.12 -10.73
CA ARG A 206 12.88 -7.52 -10.95
C ARG A 206 14.05 -8.47 -10.79
N ASP A 207 15.22 -8.10 -11.31
CA ASP A 207 16.46 -8.86 -11.14
C ASP A 207 16.82 -8.98 -9.65
N LEU A 208 16.69 -7.88 -8.90
CA LEU A 208 16.93 -7.86 -7.45
C LEU A 208 15.99 -8.80 -6.68
N LEU A 209 14.69 -8.82 -7.03
CA LEU A 209 13.73 -9.75 -6.44
C LEU A 209 14.03 -11.20 -6.84
N ALA A 210 14.47 -11.45 -8.07
CA ALA A 210 14.86 -12.79 -8.52
C ALA A 210 16.11 -13.29 -7.79
N ASP A 211 17.09 -12.41 -7.55
CA ASP A 211 18.27 -12.72 -6.73
C ASP A 211 17.88 -13.02 -5.28
N LEU A 212 16.95 -12.25 -4.69
CA LEU A 212 16.48 -12.52 -3.32
C LEU A 212 15.70 -13.85 -3.22
N ALA A 213 14.96 -14.20 -4.26
CA ALA A 213 14.20 -15.45 -4.34
C ALA A 213 15.09 -16.71 -4.36
N THR A 214 16.40 -16.60 -4.62
CA THR A 214 17.29 -17.77 -4.57
C THR A 214 17.53 -18.28 -3.16
N ASP A 215 17.46 -17.39 -2.16
CA ASP A 215 17.75 -17.70 -0.76
C ASP A 215 16.54 -17.56 0.16
N ARG A 216 15.43 -16.98 -0.33
CA ARG A 216 14.23 -16.67 0.46
C ARG A 216 12.98 -17.20 -0.22
N ASP A 217 12.06 -17.73 0.60
CA ASP A 217 10.67 -17.93 0.20
C ASP A 217 10.01 -16.55 0.02
N LEU A 218 9.97 -16.08 -1.23
CA LEU A 218 9.66 -14.70 -1.60
C LEU A 218 8.33 -14.61 -2.37
N HIS A 219 7.43 -13.80 -1.86
CA HIS A 219 6.24 -13.35 -2.58
C HIS A 219 6.40 -11.91 -3.03
N TRP A 220 6.02 -11.62 -4.26
CA TRP A 220 5.98 -10.27 -4.79
C TRP A 220 4.55 -9.87 -5.14
N VAL A 221 4.01 -8.86 -4.44
CA VAL A 221 2.66 -8.31 -4.69
C VAL A 221 2.80 -6.87 -5.21
N SER A 222 2.43 -6.61 -6.46
CA SER A 222 2.67 -5.31 -7.10
C SER A 222 1.45 -4.75 -7.80
N GLY A 223 1.14 -3.48 -7.56
CA GLY A 223 0.16 -2.75 -8.35
C GLY A 223 0.79 -2.12 -9.59
N SER A 224 0.40 -2.61 -10.77
CA SER A 224 0.93 -2.15 -12.06
C SER A 224 -0.16 -1.50 -12.93
N HIS A 225 0.05 -0.22 -13.29
CA HIS A 225 -0.63 0.59 -14.33
C HIS A 225 -2.17 0.55 -14.46
N ALA A 226 -2.71 1.62 -15.06
CA ALA A 226 -4.14 1.75 -15.30
C ALA A 226 -4.64 0.67 -16.28
N VAL A 227 -5.42 -0.28 -15.80
CA VAL A 227 -6.21 -1.19 -16.64
C VAL A 227 -7.57 -0.55 -16.89
N GLU A 228 -8.09 -0.67 -18.11
CA GLU A 228 -9.51 -0.40 -18.32
C GLU A 228 -10.31 -1.44 -17.52
N SER A 229 -11.16 -0.97 -16.61
CA SER A 229 -12.18 -1.76 -15.95
C SER A 229 -13.56 -1.34 -16.45
N SER A 230 -14.57 -2.13 -16.09
CA SER A 230 -15.97 -1.92 -16.45
C SER A 230 -16.50 -0.51 -16.14
N ASP A 231 -15.95 0.17 -15.12
CA ASP A 231 -16.38 1.51 -14.68
C ASP A 231 -15.26 2.56 -14.62
N GLY A 232 -14.17 2.39 -15.39
CA GLY A 232 -13.10 3.39 -15.52
C GLY A 232 -11.68 2.85 -15.29
N PRO A 233 -10.69 3.71 -15.05
CA PRO A 233 -9.32 3.26 -14.83
C PRO A 233 -9.20 2.55 -13.47
N GLY A 234 -8.78 1.29 -13.49
CA GLY A 234 -8.38 0.51 -12.32
C GLY A 234 -6.90 0.19 -12.34
N ILE A 235 -6.40 -0.52 -11.34
CA ILE A 235 -4.99 -0.93 -11.24
C ILE A 235 -4.95 -2.43 -11.14
N ALA A 236 -4.10 -3.07 -11.93
CA ALA A 236 -3.89 -4.51 -11.81
C ALA A 236 -3.00 -4.78 -10.60
N LEU A 237 -3.52 -5.48 -9.59
CA LEU A 237 -2.72 -6.08 -8.54
C LEU A 237 -2.22 -7.43 -9.05
N ARG A 238 -0.90 -7.60 -9.03
CA ARG A 238 -0.22 -8.80 -9.50
C ARG A 238 0.49 -9.50 -8.36
N HIS A 239 0.62 -10.82 -8.48
CA HIS A 239 1.33 -11.67 -7.53
C HIS A 239 2.27 -12.62 -8.29
N ALA A 240 3.49 -12.77 -7.77
CA ALA A 240 4.44 -13.83 -8.10
C ALA A 240 4.95 -14.49 -6.80
N ASP A 241 5.28 -15.77 -6.88
CA ASP A 241 5.93 -16.57 -5.85
C ASP A 241 7.16 -17.29 -6.43
N VAL A 242 7.89 -18.02 -5.58
CA VAL A 242 9.07 -18.77 -5.96
C VAL A 242 8.68 -20.22 -6.27
N SER A 243 9.22 -20.78 -7.36
CA SER A 243 9.07 -22.21 -7.65
C SER A 243 9.93 -23.08 -6.73
N ASP A 244 9.68 -24.40 -6.74
CA ASP A 244 10.48 -25.38 -5.99
C ASP A 244 11.99 -25.32 -6.31
N ASP A 245 12.36 -24.80 -7.49
CA ASP A 245 13.74 -24.65 -7.95
C ASP A 245 14.38 -23.29 -7.56
N GLY A 246 13.70 -22.47 -6.75
CA GLY A 246 14.23 -21.18 -6.28
C GLY A 246 14.16 -20.07 -7.32
N VAL A 247 13.24 -20.16 -8.29
CA VAL A 247 13.07 -19.18 -9.37
C VAL A 247 11.81 -18.37 -9.15
N LEU A 248 11.93 -17.04 -9.15
CA LEU A 248 10.78 -16.13 -9.10
C LEU A 248 9.93 -16.26 -10.38
N GLU A 249 8.68 -16.67 -10.22
CA GLU A 249 7.76 -16.89 -11.33
C GLU A 249 7.28 -15.57 -11.96
N PRO A 250 6.81 -15.59 -13.22
CA PRO A 250 6.19 -14.44 -13.83
C PRO A 250 4.94 -13.98 -13.06
N THR A 251 4.81 -12.67 -12.86
CA THR A 251 3.65 -12.11 -12.16
C THR A 251 2.32 -12.40 -12.87
N THR A 252 1.33 -12.87 -12.11
CA THR A 252 -0.05 -13.06 -12.56
C THR A 252 -0.97 -12.00 -11.98
N THR A 253 -1.97 -11.53 -12.73
CA THR A 253 -2.95 -10.58 -12.19
C THR A 253 -3.93 -11.32 -11.27
N ILE A 254 -4.01 -10.90 -10.01
CA ILE A 254 -4.91 -11.48 -9.00
C ILE A 254 -6.13 -10.60 -8.70
N ALA A 255 -6.02 -9.29 -8.90
CA ALA A 255 -7.14 -8.38 -8.73
C ALA A 255 -7.02 -7.16 -9.65
N ARG A 256 -8.14 -6.46 -9.83
CA ARG A 256 -8.19 -5.07 -10.30
C ARG A 256 -8.79 -4.22 -9.20
N TYR A 257 -8.29 -3.01 -8.98
CA TYR A 257 -8.80 -2.16 -7.90
C TYR A 257 -8.72 -0.66 -8.22
N GLU A 258 -9.52 0.14 -7.54
CA GLU A 258 -9.49 1.60 -7.66
C GLU A 258 -8.23 2.19 -7.02
N SER A 259 -7.72 3.30 -7.55
CA SER A 259 -6.47 3.93 -7.09
C SER A 259 -6.40 4.30 -5.60
N HIS A 260 -7.51 4.37 -4.88
CA HIS A 260 -7.60 4.59 -3.43
C HIS A 260 -8.34 3.47 -2.70
N GLY A 261 -8.64 2.36 -3.38
CA GLY A 261 -9.21 1.14 -2.80
C GLY A 261 -10.74 1.15 -2.60
N ARG A 262 -11.47 2.04 -3.28
CA ARG A 262 -12.95 2.12 -3.19
C ARG A 262 -13.67 0.90 -3.74
N TRP A 263 -13.07 0.20 -4.69
CA TRP A 263 -13.62 -1.04 -5.24
C TRP A 263 -12.50 -1.99 -5.66
N LEU A 264 -12.82 -3.27 -5.75
CA LEU A 264 -11.97 -4.31 -6.31
C LEU A 264 -12.78 -5.35 -7.10
N GLU A 265 -12.11 -5.97 -8.06
CA GLU A 265 -12.54 -7.17 -8.79
C GLU A 265 -11.47 -8.24 -8.56
N TRP A 266 -11.84 -9.38 -8.00
CA TRP A 266 -10.92 -10.50 -7.80
C TRP A 266 -10.91 -11.39 -9.05
N VAL A 267 -9.72 -11.64 -9.60
CA VAL A 267 -9.53 -12.36 -10.87
C VAL A 267 -8.39 -13.37 -10.81
N ALA A 268 -7.97 -13.74 -9.59
CA ALA A 268 -6.90 -14.70 -9.40
C ALA A 268 -7.26 -16.02 -10.09
N PRO A 269 -6.30 -16.66 -10.78
CA PRO A 269 -6.50 -18.01 -11.27
C PRO A 269 -6.72 -18.96 -10.08
N GLU A 270 -7.60 -19.94 -10.29
CA GLU A 270 -7.82 -21.07 -9.37
C GLU A 270 -6.51 -21.74 -8.98
#